data_AF-A0A6P6ESI0-F1
#
_entry.id   AF-A0A6P6ESI0-F1
#
_cell.length_a   1.000
_cell.length_b   1.000
_cell.length_c   1.000
_cell.angle_alpha   90.00
_cell.angle_beta   90.00
_cell.angle_gamma   90.00
#
_symmetry.space_group_name_H-M   'P 1'
#
loop_
_entity.id
_entity.type
_entity.pdbx_description
1 polymer ?
#
loop_
_entity_poly.entity_id
_entity_poly.type
_entity_poly.pdbx_seq_one_letter_code
_entity_poly.pdbx_strand_id
1 'polypeptide(L)'
;MAHYVPNIMPVESVIARFQFIVPKEWKSKYRPVCIHLAGTGDHHYWRRRTLMARPMIKEARMASLLLENPYYGCRKPKDQLRSSLKNVSDLFVMGGALVLESAALLHWLEREGYGPLGMTGISMGGHMASLAVSNWPKPMPLIPCLSWSTASGVFTTGVLSKSVNWRELERQYYTETVYEEEIIHMLEYCGTDSFKMGQEFVKRFPSSADKLVSRSLNLDMTNQVVSQQPAECQTSSKTSISATSEGLLLQDASKLDCLNQTLATNKSNYTSYRPQSYQVLSQEQRRNNLQKESLIFMKGVMDECTHVANFSVPVDPSLIIVVQAKEDAYIPRTGVRSLQEIWPGCEIRYLEGGHISAYLFKQGIFRQAIYDAFERFLHKYAN
;
A
#
# COMPACT_ATOMS: atom_id res chain seq x y z
N MET A 1 -7.72 -5.90 12.07
CA MET A 1 -7.13 -4.54 12.04
C MET A 1 -7.49 -3.76 13.30
N ALA A 2 -8.69 -3.19 13.42
CA ALA A 2 -9.10 -2.25 14.49
C ALA A 2 -8.87 -2.67 15.96
N HIS A 3 -8.71 -3.97 16.25
CA HIS A 3 -8.33 -4.45 17.59
C HIS A 3 -6.86 -4.15 17.94
N TYR A 4 -5.94 -4.25 16.97
CA TYR A 4 -4.51 -4.03 17.17
C TYR A 4 -4.11 -2.56 16.98
N VAL A 5 -4.83 -1.84 16.12
CA VAL A 5 -4.68 -0.39 15.94
C VAL A 5 -6.07 0.24 16.01
N PRO A 6 -6.51 0.71 17.20
CA PRO A 6 -7.79 1.41 17.35
C PRO A 6 -7.87 2.64 16.45
N ASN A 7 -9.09 3.02 16.06
CA ASN A 7 -9.41 4.21 15.26
C ASN A 7 -8.75 4.34 13.87
N ILE A 8 -7.89 3.38 13.46
CA ILE A 8 -7.16 3.40 12.18
C ILE A 8 -8.05 3.34 10.93
N MET A 9 -9.33 2.97 11.07
CA MET A 9 -10.27 2.80 9.97
C MET A 9 -11.67 3.29 10.37
N PRO A 10 -12.49 3.79 9.42
CA PRO A 10 -13.84 4.25 9.71
C PRO A 10 -14.72 3.20 10.37
N VAL A 11 -15.65 3.63 11.23
CA VAL A 11 -16.52 2.74 12.02
C VAL A 11 -17.36 1.79 11.17
N GLU A 12 -17.79 2.23 9.97
CA GLU A 12 -18.48 1.37 9.00
C GLU A 12 -17.61 0.20 8.52
N SER A 13 -16.29 0.39 8.47
CA SER A 13 -15.33 -0.62 8.01
C SER A 13 -14.84 -1.57 9.11
N VAL A 14 -15.08 -1.31 10.39
CA VAL A 14 -14.59 -2.14 11.51
C VAL A 14 -15.13 -3.58 11.45
N ILE A 15 -16.39 -3.77 11.05
CA ILE A 15 -17.03 -5.09 10.99
C ILE A 15 -16.86 -5.70 9.60
N ALA A 16 -16.06 -6.76 9.52
CA ALA A 16 -15.94 -7.59 8.31
C ALA A 16 -17.29 -8.27 7.99
N ARG A 17 -17.69 -8.25 6.71
CA ARG A 17 -18.93 -8.90 6.24
C ARG A 17 -18.69 -9.73 5.01
N PHE A 18 -19.17 -10.96 5.02
CA PHE A 18 -18.99 -11.89 3.90
C PHE A 18 -20.30 -12.63 3.57
N GLN A 19 -20.33 -13.25 2.40
CA GLN A 19 -21.32 -14.27 2.06
C GLN A 19 -20.63 -15.60 1.84
N PHE A 20 -21.17 -16.66 2.44
CA PHE A 20 -20.69 -18.02 2.20
C PHE A 20 -21.74 -18.79 1.39
N ILE A 21 -21.31 -19.36 0.26
CA ILE A 21 -22.16 -20.00 -0.72
C ILE A 21 -21.68 -21.44 -0.85
N VAL A 22 -22.51 -22.38 -0.41
CA VAL A 22 -22.16 -23.79 -0.20
C VAL A 22 -23.06 -24.68 -1.07
N PRO A 23 -22.55 -25.74 -1.71
CA PRO A 23 -23.38 -26.66 -2.49
C PRO A 23 -24.27 -27.51 -1.56
N LYS A 24 -25.41 -27.99 -2.06
CA LYS A 24 -26.29 -28.91 -1.30
C LYS A 24 -25.63 -30.27 -1.07
N GLU A 25 -24.89 -30.76 -2.07
CA GLU A 25 -24.12 -32.02 -1.99
C GLU A 25 -22.70 -31.78 -2.56
N TRP A 26 -21.71 -32.45 -1.98
CA TRP A 26 -20.30 -32.38 -2.38
C TRP A 26 -19.95 -33.48 -3.39
N LYS A 27 -18.96 -33.24 -4.26
CA LYS A 27 -18.49 -34.22 -5.27
C LYS A 27 -17.69 -35.39 -4.65
N SER A 28 -17.21 -35.26 -3.41
CA SER A 28 -16.37 -36.25 -2.72
C SER A 28 -16.40 -36.04 -1.20
N LYS A 29 -15.53 -36.75 -0.45
CA LYS A 29 -15.28 -36.47 0.98
C LYS A 29 -14.75 -35.06 1.26
N TYR A 30 -14.17 -34.39 0.25
CA TYR A 30 -13.62 -33.04 0.36
C TYR A 30 -14.72 -31.97 0.23
N ARG A 31 -14.57 -30.89 1.00
CA ARG A 31 -15.49 -29.75 1.08
C ARG A 31 -14.76 -28.47 0.63
N PRO A 32 -14.38 -28.34 -0.66
CA PRO A 32 -13.48 -27.29 -1.12
C PRO A 32 -14.12 -25.90 -1.09
N VAL A 33 -13.37 -24.91 -0.59
CA VAL A 33 -13.81 -23.50 -0.50
C VAL A 33 -12.76 -22.58 -1.12
N CYS A 34 -13.20 -21.71 -2.03
CA CYS A 34 -12.40 -20.57 -2.50
C CYS A 34 -12.86 -19.26 -1.84
N ILE A 35 -11.95 -18.49 -1.25
CA ILE A 35 -12.21 -17.12 -0.81
C ILE A 35 -11.96 -16.18 -2.00
N HIS A 36 -12.95 -15.35 -2.33
CA HIS A 36 -12.89 -14.37 -3.41
C HIS A 36 -12.78 -12.96 -2.84
N LEU A 37 -11.66 -12.27 -3.04
CA LEU A 37 -11.50 -10.86 -2.68
C LEU A 37 -12.00 -9.93 -3.79
N ALA A 38 -12.53 -8.76 -3.42
CA ALA A 38 -13.18 -7.86 -4.37
C ALA A 38 -12.16 -6.98 -5.11
N GLY A 39 -12.32 -6.87 -6.43
CA GLY A 39 -11.55 -5.94 -7.27
C GLY A 39 -12.09 -4.51 -7.19
N THR A 40 -11.35 -3.56 -7.76
CA THR A 40 -11.71 -2.13 -7.72
C THR A 40 -13.13 -1.88 -8.25
N GLY A 41 -13.99 -1.26 -7.43
CA GLY A 41 -15.39 -1.00 -7.81
C GLY A 41 -16.39 -2.12 -7.52
N ASP A 42 -15.97 -3.31 -7.08
CA ASP A 42 -16.87 -4.44 -6.79
C ASP A 42 -17.50 -4.33 -5.38
N HIS A 43 -18.36 -3.32 -5.21
CA HIS A 43 -19.19 -3.16 -4.01
C HIS A 43 -20.17 -4.33 -3.84
N HIS A 44 -20.43 -4.72 -2.59
CA HIS A 44 -21.25 -5.88 -2.24
C HIS A 44 -20.72 -7.18 -2.89
N TYR A 45 -21.63 -8.04 -3.34
CA TYR A 45 -21.34 -9.41 -3.73
C TYR A 45 -21.82 -9.78 -5.13
N TRP A 46 -22.58 -8.92 -5.82
CA TRP A 46 -23.41 -9.35 -6.97
C TRP A 46 -22.60 -9.95 -8.12
N ARG A 47 -21.47 -9.34 -8.50
CA ARG A 47 -20.65 -9.82 -9.62
C ARG A 47 -19.98 -11.14 -9.27
N ARG A 48 -19.25 -11.22 -8.15
CA ARG A 48 -18.63 -12.47 -7.66
C ARG A 48 -19.66 -13.59 -7.42
N ARG A 49 -20.83 -13.28 -6.84
CA ARG A 49 -21.93 -14.24 -6.64
C ARG A 49 -22.42 -14.80 -7.97
N THR A 50 -22.64 -13.95 -8.97
CA THR A 50 -23.31 -14.32 -10.22
C THR A 50 -22.36 -14.93 -11.26
N LEU A 51 -21.13 -14.43 -11.35
CA LEU A 51 -20.16 -14.80 -12.40
C LEU A 51 -19.10 -15.81 -11.95
N MET A 52 -18.86 -15.94 -10.64
CA MET A 52 -17.94 -16.92 -10.06
C MET A 52 -18.70 -17.99 -9.27
N ALA A 53 -19.28 -17.63 -8.11
CA ALA A 53 -19.80 -18.60 -7.15
C ALA A 53 -20.96 -19.47 -7.68
N ARG A 54 -21.99 -18.88 -8.29
CA ARG A 54 -23.15 -19.65 -8.82
C ARG A 54 -22.73 -20.62 -9.94
N PRO A 55 -21.82 -20.26 -10.87
CA PRO A 55 -21.18 -21.23 -11.75
C PRO A 55 -20.34 -22.30 -11.03
N MET A 56 -19.47 -21.94 -10.07
CA MET A 56 -18.61 -22.91 -9.35
C MET A 56 -19.39 -23.99 -8.58
N ILE A 57 -20.55 -23.61 -8.04
CA ILE A 57 -21.51 -24.54 -7.42
C ILE A 57 -22.05 -25.55 -8.43
N LYS A 58 -22.30 -25.14 -9.69
CA LYS A 58 -22.82 -26.02 -10.75
C LYS A 58 -21.73 -26.88 -11.40
N GLU A 59 -20.59 -26.27 -11.71
CA GLU A 59 -19.50 -26.84 -12.50
C GLU A 59 -18.67 -27.83 -11.69
N ALA A 60 -18.34 -27.50 -10.43
CA ALA A 60 -17.39 -28.26 -9.61
C ALA A 60 -17.96 -28.77 -8.27
N ARG A 61 -19.21 -28.42 -7.92
CA ARG A 61 -19.74 -28.54 -6.54
C ARG A 61 -18.79 -27.92 -5.50
N MET A 62 -18.28 -26.73 -5.82
CA MET A 62 -17.30 -26.01 -5.02
C MET A 62 -17.94 -24.82 -4.30
N ALA A 63 -17.58 -24.61 -3.03
CA ALA A 63 -18.08 -23.49 -2.24
C ALA A 63 -17.26 -22.21 -2.45
N SER A 64 -17.89 -21.06 -2.22
CA SER A 64 -17.27 -19.74 -2.36
C SER A 64 -17.58 -18.85 -1.16
N LEU A 65 -16.55 -18.26 -0.57
CA LEU A 65 -16.67 -17.21 0.44
C LEU A 65 -16.34 -15.86 -0.19
N LEU A 66 -17.28 -14.92 -0.15
CA LEU A 66 -17.19 -13.61 -0.78
C LEU A 66 -17.04 -12.54 0.30
N LEU A 67 -15.84 -12.02 0.53
CA LEU A 67 -15.60 -10.95 1.50
C LEU A 67 -15.95 -9.57 0.91
N GLU A 68 -16.73 -8.74 1.60
CA GLU A 68 -16.89 -7.32 1.21
C GLU A 68 -15.71 -6.53 1.79
N ASN A 69 -14.93 -5.89 0.93
CA ASN A 69 -13.74 -5.16 1.33
C ASN A 69 -14.08 -4.01 2.31
N PRO A 70 -13.15 -3.61 3.19
CA PRO A 70 -13.19 -2.29 3.82
C PRO A 70 -13.49 -1.18 2.80
N TYR A 71 -14.10 -0.09 3.25
CA TYR A 71 -14.53 1.05 2.43
C TYR A 71 -15.54 0.74 1.31
N TYR A 72 -16.04 -0.49 1.16
CA TYR A 72 -16.93 -0.89 0.06
C TYR A 72 -18.35 -1.23 0.52
N GLY A 73 -19.35 -0.89 -0.31
CA GLY A 73 -20.74 -1.26 -0.07
C GLY A 73 -21.26 -0.80 1.29
N CYS A 74 -21.60 -1.72 2.19
CA CYS A 74 -22.07 -1.34 3.54
C CYS A 74 -20.95 -1.06 4.55
N ARG A 75 -19.68 -1.30 4.17
CA ARG A 75 -18.47 -0.87 4.89
C ARG A 75 -17.96 0.52 4.45
N LYS A 76 -18.60 1.13 3.45
CA LYS A 76 -18.21 2.43 2.87
C LYS A 76 -18.58 3.60 3.80
N PRO A 77 -17.64 4.52 4.14
CA PRO A 77 -17.95 5.78 4.81
C PRO A 77 -19.01 6.57 4.06
N LYS A 78 -19.95 7.20 4.77
CA LYS A 78 -21.14 7.85 4.16
C LYS A 78 -20.79 8.82 3.03
N ASP A 79 -19.81 9.69 3.26
CA ASP A 79 -19.35 10.76 2.37
C ASP A 79 -18.33 10.33 1.30
N GLN A 80 -17.84 9.08 1.33
CA GLN A 80 -16.97 8.56 0.27
C GLN A 80 -17.75 8.37 -1.04
N LEU A 81 -17.28 8.96 -2.13
CA LEU A 81 -17.90 8.82 -3.45
C LEU A 81 -17.46 7.52 -4.15
N ARG A 82 -18.40 6.61 -4.39
CA ARG A 82 -18.14 5.31 -5.05
C ARG A 82 -17.00 4.55 -4.35
N SER A 83 -16.00 4.08 -5.10
CA SER A 83 -14.77 3.43 -4.60
C SER A 83 -13.56 4.36 -4.53
N SER A 84 -13.74 5.68 -4.69
CA SER A 84 -12.65 6.64 -4.51
C SER A 84 -12.38 6.81 -3.02
N LEU A 85 -11.30 6.21 -2.53
CA LEU A 85 -10.80 6.43 -1.17
C LEU A 85 -10.43 7.90 -0.97
N LYS A 86 -10.45 8.38 0.29
CA LYS A 86 -10.10 9.79 0.59
C LYS A 86 -8.58 9.98 0.63
N ASN A 87 -7.90 9.04 1.28
CA ASN A 87 -6.47 9.12 1.58
C ASN A 87 -5.72 7.98 0.88
N VAL A 88 -4.41 8.16 0.66
CA VAL A 88 -3.54 7.05 0.21
C VAL A 88 -3.41 6.00 1.33
N SER A 89 -3.38 6.42 2.59
CA SER A 89 -3.35 5.53 3.77
C SER A 89 -4.54 4.57 3.85
N ASP A 90 -5.74 5.00 3.40
CA ASP A 90 -6.94 4.13 3.36
C ASP A 90 -6.70 2.86 2.52
N LEU A 91 -5.84 2.92 1.50
CA LEU A 91 -5.50 1.77 0.65
C LEU A 91 -4.73 0.72 1.46
N PHE A 92 -3.75 1.14 2.25
CA PHE A 92 -2.92 0.25 3.07
C PHE A 92 -3.69 -0.29 4.27
N VAL A 93 -4.56 0.55 4.88
CA VAL A 93 -5.51 0.13 5.92
C VAL A 93 -6.50 -0.90 5.39
N MET A 94 -7.04 -0.71 4.19
CA MET A 94 -7.86 -1.72 3.50
C MET A 94 -7.06 -3.00 3.24
N GLY A 95 -5.81 -2.88 2.80
CA GLY A 95 -4.93 -4.02 2.51
C GLY A 95 -4.63 -4.87 3.75
N GLY A 96 -4.10 -4.26 4.81
CA GLY A 96 -3.79 -4.95 6.07
C GLY A 96 -5.03 -5.54 6.74
N ALA A 97 -6.19 -4.87 6.64
CA ALA A 97 -7.46 -5.44 7.08
C ALA A 97 -7.86 -6.69 6.27
N LEU A 98 -7.76 -6.65 4.94
CA LEU A 98 -8.07 -7.80 4.08
C LEU A 98 -7.14 -9.00 4.32
N VAL A 99 -5.85 -8.79 4.59
CA VAL A 99 -4.91 -9.87 4.96
C VAL A 99 -5.33 -10.53 6.27
N LEU A 100 -5.56 -9.74 7.32
CA LEU A 100 -5.96 -10.25 8.65
C LEU A 100 -7.35 -10.91 8.63
N GLU A 101 -8.31 -10.34 7.90
CA GLU A 101 -9.65 -10.92 7.71
C GLU A 101 -9.58 -12.24 6.95
N SER A 102 -8.72 -12.34 5.92
CA SER A 102 -8.52 -13.59 5.18
C SER A 102 -7.93 -14.69 6.05
N ALA A 103 -6.90 -14.40 6.86
CA ALA A 103 -6.31 -15.35 7.80
C ALA A 103 -7.34 -15.85 8.85
N ALA A 104 -8.15 -14.94 9.40
CA ALA A 104 -9.21 -15.29 10.34
C ALA A 104 -10.31 -16.17 9.70
N LEU A 105 -10.69 -15.88 8.46
CA LEU A 105 -11.67 -16.66 7.70
C LEU A 105 -11.14 -18.04 7.29
N LEU A 106 -9.86 -18.14 6.90
CA LEU A 106 -9.20 -19.43 6.62
C LEU A 106 -9.16 -20.31 7.87
N HIS A 107 -8.72 -19.78 9.03
CA HIS A 107 -8.76 -20.53 10.30
C HIS A 107 -10.18 -20.91 10.72
N TRP A 108 -11.19 -20.07 10.47
CA TRP A 108 -12.59 -20.47 10.70
C TRP A 108 -12.99 -21.63 9.79
N LEU A 109 -12.74 -21.54 8.49
CA LEU A 109 -13.06 -22.60 7.53
C LEU A 109 -12.38 -23.94 7.85
N GLU A 110 -11.12 -23.92 8.31
CA GLU A 110 -10.44 -25.14 8.77
C GLU A 110 -11.14 -25.78 9.98
N ARG A 111 -11.53 -24.98 10.99
CA ARG A 111 -12.23 -25.49 12.20
C ARG A 111 -13.60 -26.07 11.88
N GLU A 112 -14.32 -25.48 10.93
CA GLU A 112 -15.61 -25.99 10.44
C GLU A 112 -15.47 -27.21 9.50
N GLY A 113 -14.25 -27.72 9.30
CA GLY A 113 -13.96 -28.90 8.50
C GLY A 113 -14.11 -28.70 6.98
N TYR A 114 -13.90 -27.48 6.48
CA TYR A 114 -13.77 -27.22 5.04
C TYR A 114 -12.33 -27.47 4.57
N GLY A 115 -12.18 -28.01 3.37
CA GLY A 115 -10.89 -28.41 2.85
C GLY A 115 -11.00 -29.15 1.52
N PRO A 116 -10.07 -28.92 0.56
CA PRO A 116 -9.00 -27.91 0.60
C PRO A 116 -9.53 -26.47 0.58
N LEU A 117 -8.71 -25.53 1.05
CA LEU A 117 -8.99 -24.09 1.04
C LEU A 117 -8.09 -23.40 0.00
N GLY A 118 -8.57 -22.30 -0.59
CA GLY A 118 -7.81 -21.53 -1.58
C GLY A 118 -8.31 -20.10 -1.72
N MET A 119 -7.54 -19.25 -2.39
CA MET A 119 -7.86 -17.83 -2.56
C MET A 119 -7.80 -17.38 -4.02
N THR A 120 -8.66 -16.44 -4.37
CA THR A 120 -8.69 -15.77 -5.66
C THR A 120 -9.16 -14.33 -5.52
N GLY A 121 -8.93 -13.54 -6.55
CA GLY A 121 -9.52 -12.23 -6.73
C GLY A 121 -9.15 -11.70 -8.12
N ILE A 122 -9.79 -10.60 -8.51
CA ILE A 122 -9.53 -9.96 -9.81
C ILE A 122 -9.05 -8.53 -9.58
N SER A 123 -8.06 -8.08 -10.35
CA SER A 123 -7.47 -6.73 -10.22
C SER A 123 -6.90 -6.52 -8.81
N MET A 124 -7.22 -5.41 -8.15
CA MET A 124 -6.89 -5.17 -6.73
C MET A 124 -7.19 -6.38 -5.81
N GLY A 125 -8.28 -7.12 -6.05
CA GLY A 125 -8.62 -8.31 -5.26
C GLY A 125 -7.66 -9.48 -5.49
N GLY A 126 -7.12 -9.64 -6.71
CA GLY A 126 -6.12 -10.67 -7.03
C GLY A 126 -4.79 -10.36 -6.36
N HIS A 127 -4.39 -9.09 -6.37
CA HIS A 127 -3.21 -8.61 -5.64
C HIS A 127 -3.38 -8.77 -4.12
N MET A 128 -4.54 -8.46 -3.56
CA MET A 128 -4.79 -8.73 -2.14
C MET A 128 -4.83 -10.21 -1.78
N ALA A 129 -5.24 -11.09 -2.70
CA ALA A 129 -5.16 -12.54 -2.49
C ALA A 129 -3.70 -13.01 -2.44
N SER A 130 -2.83 -12.43 -3.28
CA SER A 130 -1.37 -12.65 -3.21
C SER A 130 -0.80 -12.28 -1.85
N LEU A 131 -1.12 -11.09 -1.32
CA LEU A 131 -0.64 -10.64 -0.02
C LEU A 131 -1.20 -11.49 1.13
N ALA A 132 -2.48 -11.90 1.06
CA ALA A 132 -3.11 -12.74 2.07
C ALA A 132 -2.47 -14.15 2.15
N VAL A 133 -2.24 -14.81 1.01
CA VAL A 133 -1.62 -16.15 0.97
C VAL A 133 -0.13 -16.11 1.31
N SER A 134 0.57 -15.01 1.02
CA SER A 134 1.96 -14.77 1.48
C SER A 134 2.08 -14.69 3.01
N ASN A 135 0.96 -14.53 3.72
CA ASN A 135 0.90 -14.54 5.19
C ASN A 135 0.28 -15.84 5.75
N TRP A 136 0.07 -16.88 4.94
CA TRP A 136 -0.58 -18.14 5.36
C TRP A 136 0.42 -19.30 5.53
N PRO A 137 0.47 -19.99 6.68
CA PRO A 137 1.54 -20.94 7.02
C PRO A 137 1.35 -22.36 6.46
N LYS A 138 0.52 -22.57 5.42
CA LYS A 138 0.25 -23.89 4.81
C LYS A 138 0.21 -23.80 3.28
N PRO A 139 0.45 -24.91 2.54
CA PRO A 139 0.24 -24.94 1.09
C PRO A 139 -1.19 -24.55 0.73
N MET A 140 -1.37 -23.74 -0.31
CA MET A 140 -2.71 -23.25 -0.70
C MET A 140 -2.80 -22.91 -2.20
N PRO A 141 -3.83 -23.37 -2.92
CA PRO A 141 -4.23 -22.83 -4.22
C PRO A 141 -4.46 -21.33 -4.18
N LEU A 142 -3.70 -20.59 -4.99
CA LEU A 142 -3.82 -19.14 -5.16
C LEU A 142 -3.99 -18.81 -6.65
N ILE A 143 -5.06 -18.08 -6.97
CA ILE A 143 -5.44 -17.75 -8.35
C ILE A 143 -5.64 -16.23 -8.47
N PRO A 144 -4.55 -15.46 -8.62
CA PRO A 144 -4.59 -14.01 -8.71
C PRO A 144 -4.80 -13.61 -10.18
N CYS A 145 -5.99 -13.09 -10.48
CA CYS A 145 -6.41 -12.75 -11.84
C CYS A 145 -6.23 -11.26 -12.14
N LEU A 146 -5.61 -10.93 -13.27
CA LEU A 146 -5.37 -9.56 -13.75
C LEU A 146 -4.69 -8.70 -12.68
N SER A 147 -3.64 -9.22 -12.05
CA SER A 147 -2.99 -8.61 -10.89
C SER A 147 -1.51 -8.97 -10.82
N TRP A 148 -0.62 -7.99 -10.61
CA TRP A 148 0.83 -8.18 -10.65
C TRP A 148 1.49 -7.99 -9.27
N SER A 149 2.82 -7.96 -9.24
CA SER A 149 3.66 -7.95 -8.04
C SER A 149 3.66 -6.66 -7.22
N THR A 150 3.10 -5.54 -7.70
CA THR A 150 3.01 -4.27 -6.94
C THR A 150 1.87 -3.38 -7.44
N ALA A 151 1.32 -2.54 -6.56
CA ALA A 151 0.39 -1.47 -6.92
C ALA A 151 1.11 -0.18 -7.41
N SER A 152 2.43 -0.08 -7.20
CA SER A 152 3.26 1.08 -7.57
C SER A 152 3.08 1.52 -9.01
N GLY A 153 3.23 0.62 -9.98
CA GLY A 153 3.00 0.93 -11.40
C GLY A 153 1.57 1.37 -11.69
N VAL A 154 0.57 0.80 -11.01
CA VAL A 154 -0.86 1.10 -11.21
C VAL A 154 -1.19 2.55 -10.88
N PHE A 155 -0.66 3.06 -9.75
CA PHE A 155 -0.93 4.41 -9.28
C PHE A 155 0.05 5.46 -9.80
N THR A 156 1.28 5.10 -10.18
CA THR A 156 2.29 6.07 -10.67
C THR A 156 2.29 6.26 -12.19
N THR A 157 2.04 5.21 -12.98
CA THR A 157 2.24 5.23 -14.45
C THR A 157 1.09 4.61 -15.26
N GLY A 158 0.33 3.67 -14.70
CA GLY A 158 -0.85 3.08 -15.32
C GLY A 158 -2.04 4.05 -15.38
N VAL A 159 -3.16 3.64 -16.00
CA VAL A 159 -4.31 4.54 -16.20
C VAL A 159 -4.92 5.09 -14.90
N LEU A 160 -4.79 4.38 -13.77
CA LEU A 160 -5.26 4.88 -12.48
C LEU A 160 -4.41 6.02 -11.90
N SER A 161 -3.19 6.27 -12.41
CA SER A 161 -2.43 7.49 -12.11
C SER A 161 -3.21 8.77 -12.43
N LYS A 162 -4.13 8.75 -13.39
CA LYS A 162 -4.99 9.88 -13.74
C LYS A 162 -6.19 10.06 -12.80
N SER A 163 -6.38 9.16 -11.84
CA SER A 163 -7.38 9.28 -10.76
C SER A 163 -6.81 9.76 -9.42
N VAL A 164 -5.48 9.85 -9.32
CA VAL A 164 -4.78 10.37 -8.13
C VAL A 164 -4.78 11.90 -8.16
N ASN A 165 -5.10 12.54 -7.03
CA ASN A 165 -5.06 14.00 -6.89
C ASN A 165 -3.62 14.49 -6.65
N TRP A 166 -2.79 14.39 -7.69
CA TRP A 166 -1.37 14.76 -7.63
C TRP A 166 -1.14 16.17 -7.11
N ARG A 167 -1.96 17.15 -7.47
CA ARG A 167 -1.84 18.53 -6.96
C ARG A 167 -1.91 18.62 -5.43
N GLU A 168 -2.73 17.78 -4.79
CA GLU A 168 -2.84 17.77 -3.33
C GLU A 168 -1.72 16.92 -2.68
N LEU A 169 -1.28 15.82 -3.31
CA LEU A 169 -0.12 15.07 -2.84
C LEU A 169 1.18 15.88 -2.97
N GLU A 170 1.40 16.59 -4.08
CA GLU A 170 2.47 17.57 -4.29
C GLU A 170 2.46 18.66 -3.21
N ARG A 171 1.25 19.14 -2.84
CA ARG A 171 1.09 20.15 -1.80
C ARG A 171 1.44 19.59 -0.42
N GLN A 172 0.86 18.45 -0.03
CA GLN A 172 1.12 17.80 1.26
C GLN A 172 2.60 17.45 1.41
N TYR A 173 3.19 16.80 0.40
CA TYR A 173 4.62 16.50 0.30
C TYR A 173 5.50 17.73 0.56
N TYR A 174 5.17 18.88 -0.05
CA TYR A 174 5.94 20.10 0.14
C TYR A 174 5.68 20.82 1.48
N THR A 175 4.48 20.71 2.08
CA THR A 175 4.15 21.44 3.32
C THR A 175 4.50 20.70 4.61
N GLU A 176 4.71 19.38 4.55
CA GLU A 176 4.85 18.53 5.73
C GLU A 176 6.25 17.90 5.77
N THR A 177 7.16 18.51 6.54
CA THR A 177 8.60 18.14 6.62
C THR A 177 8.85 16.70 7.06
N VAL A 178 7.86 16.03 7.67
CA VAL A 178 7.90 14.60 7.98
C VAL A 178 8.15 13.76 6.72
N TYR A 179 7.63 14.17 5.56
CA TYR A 179 7.85 13.44 4.31
C TYR A 179 9.28 13.58 3.78
N GLU A 180 10.04 14.61 4.18
CA GLU A 180 11.46 14.73 3.86
C GLU A 180 12.30 13.74 4.70
N GLU A 181 11.99 13.59 5.99
CA GLU A 181 12.58 12.55 6.87
C GLU A 181 12.34 11.13 6.30
N GLU A 182 11.08 10.82 5.96
CA GLU A 182 10.69 9.51 5.41
C GLU A 182 11.24 9.27 3.99
N ILE A 183 11.44 10.32 3.18
CA ILE A 183 12.12 10.21 1.87
C ILE A 183 13.57 9.82 2.02
N ILE A 184 14.31 10.39 2.98
CA ILE A 184 15.73 10.06 3.16
C ILE A 184 15.86 8.55 3.44
N HIS A 185 15.07 8.00 4.36
CA HIS A 185 15.01 6.57 4.60
C HIS A 185 14.51 5.74 3.39
N MET A 186 13.51 6.21 2.63
CA MET A 186 13.06 5.50 1.42
C MET A 186 14.04 5.57 0.24
N LEU A 187 14.91 6.58 0.16
CA LEU A 187 15.97 6.68 -0.84
C LEU A 187 17.21 5.86 -0.43
N GLU A 188 17.57 5.83 0.85
CA GLU A 188 18.52 4.85 1.42
C GLU A 188 18.06 3.41 1.14
N TYR A 189 16.77 3.13 1.34
CA TYR A 189 16.12 1.87 0.96
C TYR A 189 16.17 1.60 -0.55
N CYS A 190 15.88 2.58 -1.41
CA CYS A 190 15.99 2.42 -2.88
C CYS A 190 17.44 2.19 -3.36
N GLY A 191 18.45 2.51 -2.56
CA GLY A 191 19.85 2.16 -2.82
C GLY A 191 20.25 0.75 -2.35
N THR A 192 19.35 0.02 -1.68
CA THR A 192 19.66 -1.20 -0.93
C THR A 192 18.75 -2.37 -1.34
N ASP A 193 19.24 -3.60 -1.20
CA ASP A 193 18.49 -4.83 -1.46
C ASP A 193 17.31 -5.01 -0.47
N SER A 194 16.09 -4.75 -0.93
CA SER A 194 14.83 -4.81 -0.14
C SER A 194 14.68 -6.11 0.66
N PHE A 195 15.15 -7.24 0.12
CA PHE A 195 15.07 -8.55 0.77
C PHE A 195 15.85 -8.61 2.09
N LYS A 196 16.95 -7.85 2.20
CA LYS A 196 17.75 -7.77 3.44
C LYS A 196 17.11 -6.87 4.49
N MET A 197 16.43 -5.81 4.07
CA MET A 197 15.82 -4.84 5.00
C MET A 197 14.48 -5.29 5.56
N GLY A 198 13.69 -6.10 4.85
CA GLY A 198 12.53 -6.77 5.45
C GLY A 198 12.90 -7.62 6.68
N GLN A 199 14.09 -8.24 6.67
CA GLN A 199 14.63 -8.97 7.83
C GLN A 199 15.10 -8.05 8.97
N GLU A 200 15.55 -6.83 8.69
CA GLU A 200 15.87 -5.83 9.72
C GLU A 200 14.61 -5.18 10.31
N PHE A 201 13.58 -4.91 9.50
CA PHE A 201 12.30 -4.38 9.96
C PHE A 201 11.66 -5.29 11.02
N VAL A 202 11.61 -6.61 10.77
CA VAL A 202 11.10 -7.59 11.74
C VAL A 202 11.91 -7.60 13.06
N LYS A 203 13.24 -7.39 13.01
CA LYS A 203 14.07 -7.27 14.23
C LYS A 203 13.85 -5.97 15.00
N ARG A 204 13.48 -4.89 14.32
CA ARG A 204 13.35 -3.53 14.90
C ARG A 204 11.90 -3.13 15.21
N PHE A 205 10.92 -3.93 14.78
CA PHE A 205 9.48 -3.68 14.83
C PHE A 205 8.94 -3.05 16.12
N PRO A 206 9.35 -3.48 17.34
CA PRO A 206 8.86 -2.86 18.59
C PRO A 206 9.14 -1.36 18.64
N SER A 207 10.35 -0.94 18.27
CA SER A 207 10.79 0.47 18.35
C SER A 207 10.22 1.37 17.25
N SER A 208 9.68 0.79 16.17
CA SER A 208 9.03 1.52 15.08
C SER A 208 7.55 1.79 15.37
N ALA A 209 6.84 0.81 15.95
CA ALA A 209 5.43 0.95 16.29
C ALA A 209 5.19 2.04 17.35
N ASP A 210 5.99 2.05 18.42
CA ASP A 210 5.85 3.03 19.52
C ASP A 210 6.04 4.48 19.06
N LYS A 211 6.87 4.73 18.04
CA LYS A 211 7.06 6.06 17.44
C LYS A 211 5.84 6.55 16.65
N LEU A 212 5.11 5.63 16.01
CA LEU A 212 3.89 5.91 15.26
C LEU A 212 2.69 6.15 16.20
N VAL A 213 2.60 5.41 17.31
CA VAL A 213 1.58 5.61 18.36
C VAL A 213 1.82 6.89 19.15
N SER A 214 3.08 7.22 19.49
CA SER A 214 3.40 8.45 20.22
C SER A 214 3.27 9.73 19.38
N ARG A 215 3.58 9.70 18.07
CA ARG A 215 3.32 10.85 17.17
C ARG A 215 1.82 11.13 16.98
N SER A 216 0.95 10.11 17.03
CA SER A 216 -0.50 10.28 16.81
C SER A 216 -1.28 10.81 18.04
N LEU A 217 -0.68 10.83 19.24
CA LEU A 217 -1.29 11.39 20.46
C LEU A 217 -1.08 12.91 20.64
N ASN A 218 -0.20 13.55 19.85
CA ASN A 218 0.19 14.96 20.03
C ASN A 218 -0.56 15.94 19.12
N LEU A 219 -1.60 15.51 18.39
CA LEU A 219 -2.30 16.32 17.39
C LEU A 219 -3.64 16.93 17.86
N ASP A 220 -4.13 16.59 19.05
CA ASP A 220 -5.45 17.01 19.57
C ASP A 220 -5.35 17.81 20.90
N MET A 221 -4.84 19.04 20.86
CA MET A 221 -5.26 20.09 21.82
C MET A 221 -4.85 21.52 21.43
N THR A 222 -5.76 22.28 20.79
CA THR A 222 -5.81 23.77 20.90
C THR A 222 -7.16 24.34 20.45
N ASN A 223 -8.27 23.81 20.97
CA ASN A 223 -9.55 24.53 20.87
C ASN A 223 -9.54 25.74 21.82
N GLN A 224 -9.53 26.95 21.26
CA GLN A 224 -9.65 28.17 22.05
C GLN A 224 -11.06 28.30 22.63
N VAL A 225 -11.17 28.42 23.95
CA VAL A 225 -12.39 28.87 24.65
C VAL A 225 -12.01 30.05 25.54
N VAL A 226 -12.70 31.18 25.35
CA VAL A 226 -12.45 32.43 26.08
C VAL A 226 -13.45 32.56 27.22
N SER A 227 -12.98 32.71 28.47
CA SER A 227 -13.69 33.52 29.47
C SER A 227 -12.82 33.96 30.66
N GLN A 228 -12.80 35.26 30.90
CA GLN A 228 -12.74 35.97 32.20
C GLN A 228 -11.50 35.91 33.12
N GLN A 229 -11.29 37.07 33.78
CA GLN A 229 -10.26 37.43 34.79
C GLN A 229 -10.87 37.24 36.23
N PRO A 230 -10.33 37.77 37.37
CA PRO A 230 -9.09 38.56 37.63
C PRO A 230 -8.27 38.26 38.92
N ALA A 231 -7.02 38.77 38.95
CA ALA A 231 -6.21 39.26 40.10
C ALA A 231 -4.84 39.73 39.52
N GLU A 232 -4.28 40.92 39.74
CA GLU A 232 -3.72 41.52 40.98
C GLU A 232 -2.50 40.77 41.57
N CYS A 233 -1.35 41.40 41.91
CA CYS A 233 -0.83 42.76 41.66
C CYS A 233 0.71 42.83 41.98
N GLN A 234 1.36 43.99 41.76
CA GLN A 234 2.67 44.45 42.34
C GLN A 234 3.99 43.82 41.79
N THR A 235 4.87 44.59 41.09
CA THR A 235 6.15 45.26 41.52
C THR A 235 7.31 44.35 42.02
N SER A 236 8.61 44.63 41.86
CA SER A 236 9.44 45.60 41.08
C SER A 236 10.95 45.31 41.31
N SER A 237 11.84 45.62 40.35
CA SER A 237 13.31 45.86 40.52
C SER A 237 14.20 44.70 41.06
N LYS A 238 15.55 44.68 41.00
CA LYS A 238 16.64 45.28 40.17
C LYS A 238 17.96 44.52 40.52
N THR A 239 18.97 44.52 39.62
CA THR A 239 20.43 44.33 39.90
C THR A 239 20.90 43.00 40.55
N SER A 240 22.18 42.58 40.55
CA SER A 240 23.34 42.67 39.61
C SER A 240 24.50 41.78 40.17
N ILE A 241 25.74 41.91 39.65
CA ILE A 241 27.02 41.30 40.11
C ILE A 241 27.26 39.84 39.61
N SER A 242 28.47 39.32 39.36
CA SER A 242 29.72 39.74 38.66
C SER A 242 30.88 38.76 39.01
N ALA A 243 32.00 38.83 38.29
CA ALA A 243 33.30 38.14 38.45
C ALA A 243 33.37 36.63 38.08
N THR A 244 34.38 36.01 37.41
CA THR A 244 35.58 36.34 36.57
C THR A 244 36.89 35.68 37.05
N SER A 245 37.48 34.80 36.22
CA SER A 245 38.91 34.40 36.10
C SER A 245 38.94 33.16 35.16
N GLU A 246 39.68 32.96 34.06
CA GLU A 246 40.93 33.46 33.41
C GLU A 246 41.98 32.33 33.26
N GLY A 247 42.72 32.33 32.13
CA GLY A 247 43.67 31.27 31.69
C GLY A 247 43.27 30.67 30.31
N LEU A 248 43.87 30.93 29.14
CA LEU A 248 45.27 30.99 28.67
C LEU A 248 45.96 29.61 28.67
N LEU A 249 46.60 29.07 27.61
CA LEU A 249 46.82 29.34 26.15
C LEU A 249 47.26 27.98 25.48
N LEU A 250 47.56 27.72 24.19
CA LEU A 250 47.72 28.46 22.91
C LEU A 250 47.64 27.44 21.72
N GLN A 251 47.25 27.87 20.49
CA GLN A 251 47.43 27.16 19.18
C GLN A 251 46.75 25.77 19.01
N ASP A 252 46.53 25.23 17.81
CA ASP A 252 47.08 25.54 16.47
C ASP A 252 46.00 25.54 15.35
N ALA A 253 46.29 26.13 14.18
CA ALA A 253 45.35 26.26 13.07
C ALA A 253 46.03 26.19 11.68
N SER A 254 45.48 25.40 10.75
CA SER A 254 45.90 25.50 9.34
C SER A 254 44.82 25.10 8.32
N LYS A 255 44.73 25.91 7.25
CA LYS A 255 44.27 25.57 5.88
C LYS A 255 42.79 25.20 5.66
N LEU A 256 41.92 26.22 5.60
CA LEU A 256 40.94 26.31 4.49
C LEU A 256 40.43 27.75 4.24
N ASP A 257 41.34 28.71 4.05
CA ASP A 257 40.97 30.07 3.64
C ASP A 257 41.95 30.62 2.57
N CYS A 258 41.55 30.46 1.30
CA CYS A 258 42.16 31.11 0.13
C CYS A 258 41.25 30.94 -1.08
N LEU A 259 40.58 32.02 -1.50
CA LEU A 259 40.14 32.32 -2.89
C LEU A 259 39.27 33.60 -3.01
N ASN A 260 38.81 34.19 -1.89
CA ASN A 260 37.93 35.36 -1.88
C ASN A 260 38.61 36.73 -2.16
N GLN A 261 39.77 36.77 -2.82
CA GLN A 261 40.43 38.02 -3.20
C GLN A 261 40.94 38.02 -4.64
N THR A 262 40.07 38.39 -5.59
CA THR A 262 40.51 39.10 -6.80
C THR A 262 39.34 39.89 -7.42
N LEU A 263 39.65 41.05 -8.00
CA LEU A 263 38.76 41.83 -8.90
C LEU A 263 37.47 42.42 -8.29
N ALA A 264 37.63 43.30 -7.31
CA ALA A 264 36.65 44.36 -7.04
C ALA A 264 37.00 45.64 -7.83
N THR A 265 36.48 45.77 -9.06
CA THR A 265 36.56 47.02 -9.86
C THR A 265 35.30 47.25 -10.71
N ASN A 266 35.04 48.52 -11.02
CA ASN A 266 34.06 49.02 -12.00
C ASN A 266 32.57 48.72 -11.71
N LYS A 267 31.96 49.55 -10.86
CA LYS A 267 30.52 49.84 -10.94
C LYS A 267 30.22 50.56 -12.27
N SER A 268 29.37 49.99 -13.11
CA SER A 268 28.67 50.72 -14.17
C SER A 268 27.16 50.59 -13.97
N ASN A 269 26.44 51.71 -14.09
CA ASN A 269 25.00 51.75 -13.86
C ASN A 269 24.25 51.23 -15.10
N TYR A 270 24.00 49.93 -15.15
CA TYR A 270 23.02 49.35 -16.08
C TYR A 270 21.77 48.87 -15.34
N THR A 271 20.64 49.47 -15.67
CA THR A 271 19.31 49.05 -15.21
C THR A 271 18.96 47.69 -15.81
N SER A 272 19.22 46.61 -15.05
CA SER A 272 18.88 45.26 -15.46
C SER A 272 17.35 45.05 -15.46
N TYR A 273 16.74 45.26 -16.61
CA TYR A 273 15.48 44.59 -16.95
C TYR A 273 15.73 43.08 -16.97
N ARG A 274 15.48 42.40 -15.83
CA ARG A 274 15.45 40.94 -15.80
C ARG A 274 14.31 40.47 -16.71
N PRO A 275 14.57 39.66 -17.75
CA PRO A 275 13.50 39.09 -18.55
C PRO A 275 12.68 38.13 -17.68
N GLN A 276 11.36 38.33 -17.65
CA GLN A 276 10.43 37.52 -16.84
C GLN A 276 10.57 36.01 -17.16
N SER A 277 10.95 35.67 -18.39
CA SER A 277 11.23 34.31 -18.84
C SER A 277 12.23 33.54 -17.95
N TYR A 278 13.29 34.17 -17.42
CA TYR A 278 14.27 33.46 -16.57
C TYR A 278 13.71 33.10 -15.18
N GLN A 279 12.79 33.91 -14.63
CA GLN A 279 12.09 33.57 -13.39
C GLN A 279 10.98 32.53 -13.62
N VAL A 280 10.30 32.58 -14.77
CA VAL A 280 9.31 31.55 -15.16
C VAL A 280 10.00 30.19 -15.39
N LEU A 281 11.12 30.16 -16.12
CA LEU A 281 11.88 28.93 -16.37
C LEU A 281 12.39 28.28 -15.08
N SER A 282 12.90 29.07 -14.12
CA SER A 282 13.34 28.52 -12.82
C SER A 282 12.19 28.03 -11.94
N GLN A 283 11.02 28.67 -11.99
CA GLN A 283 9.80 28.18 -11.32
C GLN A 283 9.27 26.90 -11.97
N GLU A 284 9.28 26.80 -13.29
CA GLU A 284 8.85 25.61 -14.03
C GLU A 284 9.80 24.43 -13.79
N GLN A 285 11.12 24.65 -13.84
CA GLN A 285 12.11 23.63 -13.47
C GLN A 285 11.92 23.16 -12.03
N ARG A 286 11.72 24.08 -11.07
CA ARG A 286 11.47 23.72 -9.66
C ARG A 286 10.18 22.91 -9.50
N ARG A 287 9.08 23.29 -10.18
CA ARG A 287 7.83 22.52 -10.17
C ARG A 287 8.02 21.12 -10.75
N ASN A 288 8.71 21.01 -11.88
CA ASN A 288 8.93 19.73 -12.56
C ASN A 288 9.82 18.79 -11.72
N ASN A 289 10.77 19.32 -10.94
CA ASN A 289 11.53 18.56 -9.95
C ASN A 289 10.64 18.08 -8.79
N LEU A 290 9.86 18.97 -8.16
CA LEU A 290 8.93 18.61 -7.08
C LEU A 290 7.93 17.52 -7.51
N GLN A 291 7.39 17.61 -8.72
CA GLN A 291 6.50 16.60 -9.29
C GLN A 291 7.18 15.23 -9.46
N LYS A 292 8.45 15.23 -9.87
CA LYS A 292 9.27 14.02 -9.98
C LYS A 292 9.57 13.42 -8.59
N GLU A 293 9.86 14.25 -7.59
CA GLU A 293 10.09 13.83 -6.21
C GLU A 293 8.83 13.22 -5.59
N SER A 294 7.67 13.89 -5.66
CA SER A 294 6.40 13.35 -5.15
C SER A 294 5.98 12.06 -5.86
N LEU A 295 6.32 11.92 -7.15
CA LEU A 295 6.10 10.68 -7.90
C LEU A 295 7.01 9.54 -7.43
N ILE A 296 8.29 9.83 -7.12
CA ILE A 296 9.25 8.87 -6.57
C ILE A 296 8.85 8.45 -5.14
N PHE A 297 8.41 9.40 -4.31
CA PHE A 297 7.87 9.12 -2.98
C PHE A 297 6.65 8.20 -3.04
N MET A 298 5.64 8.56 -3.84
CA MET A 298 4.45 7.72 -4.05
C MET A 298 4.81 6.34 -4.63
N LYS A 299 5.85 6.25 -5.46
CA LYS A 299 6.40 4.97 -5.93
C LYS A 299 6.99 4.16 -4.77
N GLY A 300 7.85 4.76 -3.97
CA GLY A 300 8.51 4.13 -2.82
C GLY A 300 7.51 3.61 -1.78
N VAL A 301 6.56 4.45 -1.36
CA VAL A 301 5.50 4.09 -0.40
C VAL A 301 4.64 2.93 -0.94
N MET A 302 4.29 2.96 -2.24
CA MET A 302 3.52 1.88 -2.86
C MET A 302 4.32 0.59 -2.99
N ASP A 303 5.59 0.63 -3.40
CA ASP A 303 6.42 -0.57 -3.48
C ASP A 303 6.71 -1.14 -2.09
N GLU A 304 6.99 -0.32 -1.07
CA GLU A 304 7.18 -0.80 0.31
C GLU A 304 5.92 -1.49 0.86
N CYS A 305 4.75 -0.87 0.73
CA CYS A 305 3.50 -1.39 1.30
C CYS A 305 2.83 -2.49 0.46
N THR A 306 3.20 -2.67 -0.83
CA THR A 306 2.47 -3.56 -1.75
C THR A 306 3.34 -4.46 -2.62
N HIS A 307 4.66 -4.28 -2.69
CA HIS A 307 5.49 -5.16 -3.53
C HIS A 307 5.56 -6.56 -2.91
N VAL A 308 5.03 -7.56 -3.60
CA VAL A 308 4.81 -8.93 -3.11
C VAL A 308 6.12 -9.60 -2.64
N ALA A 309 7.28 -9.20 -3.17
CA ALA A 309 8.58 -9.72 -2.71
C ALA A 309 9.02 -9.23 -1.32
N ASN A 310 8.33 -8.25 -0.72
CA ASN A 310 8.54 -7.82 0.67
C ASN A 310 7.84 -8.77 1.67
N PHE A 311 7.05 -9.72 1.18
CA PHE A 311 6.29 -10.71 1.96
C PHE A 311 6.87 -12.11 1.76
N SER A 312 6.58 -13.03 2.69
CA SER A 312 7.05 -14.41 2.61
C SER A 312 6.53 -15.11 1.36
N VAL A 313 7.39 -15.92 0.73
CA VAL A 313 6.99 -16.80 -0.38
C VAL A 313 5.96 -17.82 0.15
N PRO A 314 4.78 -17.98 -0.50
CA PRO A 314 3.80 -19.00 -0.13
C PRO A 314 4.42 -20.40 -0.07
N VAL A 315 3.97 -21.21 0.89
CA VAL A 315 4.59 -22.52 1.24
C VAL A 315 4.75 -23.48 0.06
N ASP A 316 3.89 -23.38 -0.96
CA ASP A 316 4.04 -24.11 -2.21
C ASP A 316 3.66 -23.28 -3.44
N PRO A 317 4.64 -22.66 -4.13
CA PRO A 317 4.39 -21.89 -5.35
C PRO A 317 3.79 -22.68 -6.52
N SER A 318 3.92 -24.02 -6.54
CA SER A 318 3.39 -24.85 -7.65
C SER A 318 1.86 -24.95 -7.68
N LEU A 319 1.19 -24.51 -6.60
CA LEU A 319 -0.26 -24.35 -6.50
C LEU A 319 -0.77 -23.00 -7.02
N ILE A 320 0.14 -22.08 -7.40
CA ILE A 320 -0.22 -20.72 -7.81
C ILE A 320 -0.41 -20.68 -9.33
N ILE A 321 -1.60 -20.24 -9.77
CA ILE A 321 -1.94 -20.03 -11.18
C ILE A 321 -2.35 -18.58 -11.40
N VAL A 322 -1.36 -17.76 -11.78
CA VAL A 322 -1.55 -16.35 -12.12
C VAL A 322 -2.24 -16.25 -13.48
N VAL A 323 -3.27 -15.42 -13.63
CA VAL A 323 -3.95 -15.20 -14.93
C VAL A 323 -3.77 -13.74 -15.36
N GLN A 324 -3.24 -13.50 -16.56
CA GLN A 324 -2.86 -12.16 -17.04
C GLN A 324 -3.44 -11.83 -18.42
N ALA A 325 -3.96 -10.61 -18.56
CA ALA A 325 -4.24 -10.03 -19.86
C ALA A 325 -2.92 -9.66 -20.56
N LYS A 326 -2.77 -10.01 -21.85
CA LYS A 326 -1.60 -9.59 -22.64
C LYS A 326 -1.57 -8.06 -22.76
N GLU A 327 -2.68 -7.46 -23.17
CA GLU A 327 -2.83 -6.02 -23.43
C GLU A 327 -3.28 -5.24 -22.18
N ASP A 328 -2.65 -5.50 -21.03
CA ASP A 328 -3.02 -4.86 -19.76
C ASP A 328 -2.47 -3.43 -19.63
N ALA A 329 -3.34 -2.44 -19.84
CA ALA A 329 -3.03 -1.01 -19.63
C ALA A 329 -3.29 -0.51 -18.20
N TYR A 330 -3.89 -1.33 -17.33
CA TYR A 330 -4.13 -0.98 -15.92
C TYR A 330 -2.90 -1.28 -15.06
N ILE A 331 -2.15 -2.33 -15.40
CA ILE A 331 -1.00 -2.79 -14.62
C ILE A 331 0.25 -2.85 -15.51
N PRO A 332 1.02 -1.75 -15.60
CA PRO A 332 2.32 -1.75 -16.26
C PRO A 332 3.27 -2.78 -15.64
N ARG A 333 3.88 -3.61 -16.49
CA ARG A 333 4.84 -4.67 -16.08
C ARG A 333 6.30 -4.30 -16.36
N THR A 334 6.55 -3.24 -17.12
CA THR A 334 7.90 -2.80 -17.50
C THR A 334 8.70 -2.35 -16.28
N GLY A 335 9.90 -2.91 -16.07
CA GLY A 335 10.76 -2.57 -14.94
C GLY A 335 10.28 -3.08 -13.57
N VAL A 336 9.36 -4.07 -13.55
CA VAL A 336 8.85 -4.70 -12.34
C VAL A 336 9.18 -6.19 -12.36
N ARG A 337 9.75 -6.71 -11.26
CA ARG A 337 10.11 -8.13 -11.10
C ARG A 337 8.91 -9.05 -11.33
N SER A 338 9.06 -10.11 -12.13
CA SER A 338 7.94 -11.00 -12.45
C SER A 338 7.54 -11.88 -11.26
N LEU A 339 6.27 -12.29 -11.23
CA LEU A 339 5.78 -13.20 -10.19
C LEU A 339 6.50 -14.57 -10.22
N GLN A 340 7.03 -15.01 -11.35
CA GLN A 340 7.83 -16.24 -11.45
C GLN A 340 9.22 -16.13 -10.82
N GLU A 341 9.83 -14.95 -10.83
CA GLU A 341 11.10 -14.68 -10.13
C GLU A 341 10.89 -14.51 -8.62
N ILE A 342 9.69 -14.10 -8.18
CA ILE A 342 9.35 -13.91 -6.76
C ILE A 342 8.87 -15.25 -6.16
N TRP A 343 8.11 -16.04 -6.92
CA TRP A 343 7.55 -17.33 -6.53
C TRP A 343 7.95 -18.44 -7.53
N PRO A 344 9.19 -18.98 -7.43
CA PRO A 344 9.69 -19.99 -8.36
C PRO A 344 8.77 -21.22 -8.43
N GLY A 345 8.27 -21.52 -9.63
CA GLY A 345 7.34 -22.62 -9.88
C GLY A 345 5.86 -22.22 -10.04
N CYS A 346 5.50 -20.94 -9.87
CA CYS A 346 4.13 -20.50 -10.20
C CYS A 346 3.87 -20.48 -11.72
N GLU A 347 2.65 -20.81 -12.13
CA GLU A 347 2.22 -20.72 -13.52
C GLU A 347 1.71 -19.31 -13.85
N ILE A 348 2.02 -18.79 -15.05
CA ILE A 348 1.40 -17.58 -15.59
C ILE A 348 0.63 -17.93 -16.87
N ARG A 349 -0.70 -17.85 -16.81
CA ARG A 349 -1.61 -18.02 -17.94
C ARG A 349 -1.92 -16.68 -18.59
N TYR A 350 -1.41 -16.47 -19.79
CA TYR A 350 -1.75 -15.30 -20.60
C TYR A 350 -3.04 -15.53 -21.39
N LEU A 351 -3.90 -14.50 -21.45
CA LEU A 351 -5.09 -14.46 -22.30
C LEU A 351 -5.07 -13.26 -23.26
N GLU A 352 -5.73 -13.40 -24.41
CA GLU A 352 -5.87 -12.33 -25.40
C GLU A 352 -6.83 -11.23 -24.92
N GLY A 353 -6.54 -9.98 -25.29
CA GLY A 353 -7.25 -8.79 -24.85
C GLY A 353 -6.63 -8.13 -23.61
N GLY A 354 -7.22 -7.00 -23.21
CA GLY A 354 -6.81 -6.18 -22.08
C GLY A 354 -7.66 -6.35 -20.81
N HIS A 355 -7.25 -5.67 -19.74
CA HIS A 355 -7.81 -5.80 -18.39
C HIS A 355 -9.35 -5.78 -18.33
N ILE A 356 -9.99 -4.82 -19.00
CA ILE A 356 -11.45 -4.62 -18.92
C ILE A 356 -12.22 -5.68 -19.72
N SER A 357 -11.79 -6.03 -20.93
CA SER A 357 -12.44 -7.10 -21.71
C SER A 357 -12.21 -8.47 -21.06
N ALA A 358 -11.06 -8.67 -20.42
CA ALA A 358 -10.80 -9.85 -19.60
C ALA A 358 -11.75 -9.93 -18.38
N TYR A 359 -11.86 -8.85 -17.61
CA TYR A 359 -12.77 -8.75 -16.47
C TYR A 359 -14.25 -8.98 -16.83
N LEU A 360 -14.67 -8.48 -18.01
CA LEU A 360 -16.06 -8.58 -18.47
C LEU A 360 -16.41 -9.92 -19.13
N PHE A 361 -15.47 -10.62 -19.78
CA PHE A 361 -15.82 -11.76 -20.65
C PHE A 361 -15.02 -13.05 -20.45
N LYS A 362 -14.01 -13.08 -19.57
CA LYS A 362 -13.10 -14.25 -19.41
C LYS A 362 -13.26 -15.01 -18.10
N GLN A 363 -14.38 -14.85 -17.38
CA GLN A 363 -14.57 -15.46 -16.06
C GLN A 363 -14.56 -17.00 -16.08
N GLY A 364 -14.90 -17.63 -17.22
CA GLY A 364 -14.71 -19.08 -17.39
C GLY A 364 -13.24 -19.52 -17.28
N ILE A 365 -12.30 -18.71 -17.79
CA ILE A 365 -10.85 -18.98 -17.68
C ILE A 365 -10.41 -18.82 -16.21
N PHE A 366 -10.92 -17.79 -15.51
CA PHE A 366 -10.64 -17.60 -14.09
C PHE A 366 -11.15 -18.80 -13.25
N ARG A 367 -12.35 -19.31 -13.55
CA ARG A 367 -12.89 -20.51 -12.89
C ARG A 367 -12.08 -21.77 -13.19
N GLN A 368 -11.67 -21.99 -14.44
CA GLN A 368 -10.82 -23.13 -14.78
C GLN A 368 -9.47 -23.08 -14.04
N ALA A 369 -8.84 -21.91 -13.95
CA ALA A 369 -7.62 -21.74 -13.16
C ALA A 369 -7.82 -22.06 -11.66
N ILE A 370 -9.00 -21.77 -11.09
CA ILE A 370 -9.36 -22.19 -9.71
C ILE A 370 -9.46 -23.72 -9.63
N TYR A 371 -10.14 -24.37 -10.58
CA TYR A 371 -10.30 -25.84 -10.56
C TYR A 371 -8.94 -26.55 -10.68
N ASP A 372 -8.12 -26.16 -11.67
CA ASP A 372 -6.80 -26.77 -11.92
C ASP A 372 -5.86 -26.62 -10.70
N ALA A 373 -5.86 -25.46 -10.04
CA ALA A 373 -5.06 -25.23 -8.84
C ALA A 373 -5.51 -26.08 -7.64
N PHE A 374 -6.82 -26.29 -7.50
CA PHE A 374 -7.39 -27.17 -6.46
C PHE A 374 -7.12 -28.66 -6.76
N GLU A 375 -7.16 -29.08 -8.03
CA GLU A 375 -6.80 -30.44 -8.43
C GLU A 375 -5.29 -30.71 -8.21
N ARG A 376 -4.41 -29.72 -8.43
CA ARG A 376 -2.98 -29.80 -8.04
C ARG A 376 -2.79 -30.01 -6.54
N PHE A 377 -3.52 -29.27 -5.70
CA PHE A 377 -3.45 -29.49 -4.25
C PHE A 377 -3.90 -30.90 -3.88
N LEU A 378 -5.03 -31.37 -4.42
CA LEU A 378 -5.53 -32.72 -4.11
C LEU A 378 -4.55 -33.81 -4.55
N HIS A 379 -3.96 -33.69 -5.73
CA HIS A 379 -2.94 -34.63 -6.24
C HIS A 379 -1.67 -34.66 -5.39
N LYS A 380 -1.27 -33.52 -4.78
CA LYS A 380 -0.01 -33.37 -4.05
C LYS A 380 -0.12 -33.57 -2.53
N TYR A 381 -1.29 -33.30 -1.94
CA TYR A 381 -1.48 -33.22 -0.48
C TYR A 381 -2.68 -34.00 0.06
N ALA A 382 -3.44 -34.72 -0.79
CA ALA A 382 -4.67 -35.40 -0.38
C ALA A 382 -4.70 -36.91 -0.73
N ASN A 383 -3.51 -37.48 -0.91
CA ASN A 383 -3.21 -38.92 -0.95
C ASN A 383 -2.61 -39.35 0.39
#